data_AF-A0A9X8VCL8-F1
#
_entry.id   AF-A0A9X8VCL8-F1
#
_cell.length_a   1.000
_cell.length_b   1.000
_cell.length_c   1.000
_cell.angle_alpha   90.00
_cell.angle_beta   90.00
_cell.angle_gamma   90.00
#
_symmetry.space_group_name_H-M   'P 1'
#
loop_
_entity.id
_entity.type
_entity.pdbx_description
1 polymer ?
#
loop_
_entity_poly.entity_id
_entity_poly.type
_entity_poly.pdbx_seq_one_letter_code
_entity_poly.pdbx_strand_id
1 'polypeptide(L)'
;QPAQGSELSFRVGQPAAKVAIDSEGFTLRDGQRLFPLGIYANVATDEHLARIASAGFNTVLNYDYGEKKDPYAFFRNAGKRGLLVIYSVKDQYRGSRFAPAARGGDYAAMTAWYVQRLRSQPNLLAWYINDELGPEYLDKIEEKNLQIKRLDGDHPTFQVLNKTGELDAYFNSSDILATDPYPVGNDRDLTRTTRYTELTVQAARQARGAWVVMQIMDHAAYDARRKPHPPSEAEIRNQAWQALIGGAKGLLFYSYTDLFYKRKTGRFDQREFDATWRGVAAVSQQIAAFTPYLLTGKSTPLAGSDPQMPARMFILGDRALLLVANPYYREGSTRLRLPAG
;
A
#
# COMPACT_ATOMS: atom_id res chain seq x y z
N GLN A 1 -6.26 26.35 23.07
CA GLN A 1 -6.90 25.52 22.03
C GLN A 1 -7.72 24.47 22.75
N PRO A 2 -9.03 24.30 22.48
CA PRO A 2 -9.77 23.22 23.11
C PRO A 2 -9.28 21.91 22.49
N ALA A 3 -9.02 20.91 23.33
CA ALA A 3 -8.64 19.58 22.89
C ALA A 3 -9.74 19.04 21.95
N GLN A 4 -9.40 18.80 20.68
CA GLN A 4 -10.24 18.00 19.80
C GLN A 4 -10.31 16.61 20.40
N GLY A 5 -11.44 16.28 21.03
CA GLY A 5 -11.69 14.96 21.58
C GLY A 5 -11.56 13.92 20.47
N SER A 6 -10.73 12.90 20.69
CA SER A 6 -10.63 11.75 19.80
C SER A 6 -11.86 10.87 20.04
N GLU A 7 -12.88 10.95 19.18
CA GLU A 7 -14.03 10.04 19.27
C GLU A 7 -13.61 8.62 18.85
N LEU A 8 -13.49 7.73 19.82
CA LEU A 8 -13.40 6.29 19.60
C LEU A 8 -14.82 5.72 19.66
N SER A 9 -15.48 5.58 18.51
CA SER A 9 -16.77 4.89 18.44
C SER A 9 -16.55 3.38 18.56
N PHE A 10 -17.00 2.77 19.65
CA PHE A 10 -17.16 1.31 19.74
C PHE A 10 -18.65 0.96 19.74
N ARG A 11 -19.03 -0.04 18.96
CA ARG A 11 -20.40 -0.55 18.89
C ARG A 11 -20.44 -1.96 19.45
N VAL A 12 -21.17 -2.14 20.56
CA VAL A 12 -21.37 -3.45 21.19
C VAL A 12 -22.54 -4.16 20.51
N GLY A 13 -22.37 -5.43 20.14
CA GLY A 13 -23.45 -6.28 19.63
C GLY A 13 -23.73 -6.21 18.12
N GLN A 14 -22.87 -5.55 17.32
CA GLN A 14 -22.92 -5.68 15.86
C GLN A 14 -22.01 -6.83 15.38
N PRO A 15 -22.31 -7.46 14.22
CA PRO A 15 -21.38 -8.35 13.56
C PRO A 15 -20.02 -7.67 13.37
N ALA A 16 -18.94 -8.45 13.44
CA ALA A 16 -17.61 -7.93 13.12
C ALA A 16 -17.61 -7.38 11.69
N ALA A 17 -16.93 -6.24 11.49
CA ALA A 17 -16.71 -5.67 10.17
C ALA A 17 -16.06 -6.70 9.24
N LYS A 18 -16.44 -6.70 7.95
CA LYS A 18 -15.88 -7.62 6.95
C LYS A 18 -14.39 -7.46 6.78
N VAL A 19 -13.92 -6.22 6.83
CA VAL A 19 -12.50 -5.87 6.87
C VAL A 19 -12.27 -4.88 8.00
N ALA A 20 -11.28 -5.17 8.83
CA ALA A 20 -10.92 -4.34 9.98
C ALA A 20 -9.40 -4.25 10.14
N ILE A 21 -8.95 -3.35 11.01
CA ILE A 21 -7.58 -3.35 11.51
C ILE A 21 -7.61 -3.84 12.95
N ASP A 22 -6.81 -4.86 13.26
CA ASP A 22 -6.72 -5.39 14.64
C ASP A 22 -5.86 -4.48 15.54
N SER A 23 -5.81 -4.82 16.83
CA SER A 23 -5.05 -4.06 17.84
C SER A 23 -3.53 -4.11 17.67
N GLU A 24 -3.02 -4.87 16.71
CA GLU A 24 -1.60 -4.94 16.34
C GLU A 24 -1.34 -4.29 14.97
N GLY A 25 -2.35 -3.65 14.36
CA GLY A 25 -2.27 -2.97 13.07
C GLY A 25 -2.37 -3.90 11.85
N PHE A 26 -2.73 -5.18 12.04
CA PHE A 26 -2.93 -6.11 10.92
C PHE A 26 -4.31 -5.95 10.31
N THR A 27 -4.38 -6.13 8.99
CA THR A 27 -5.66 -6.22 8.29
C THR A 27 -6.32 -7.56 8.59
N LEU A 28 -7.55 -7.51 9.07
CA LEU A 28 -8.45 -8.66 9.19
C LEU A 28 -9.41 -8.65 8.01
N ARG A 29 -9.68 -9.83 7.45
CA ARG A 29 -10.80 -10.08 6.57
C ARG A 29 -11.61 -11.23 7.15
N ASP A 30 -12.89 -11.00 7.40
CA ASP A 30 -13.81 -11.97 8.01
C ASP A 30 -13.22 -12.57 9.31
N GLY A 31 -12.57 -11.73 10.12
CA GLY A 31 -11.94 -12.11 11.38
C GLY A 31 -10.56 -12.78 11.25
N GLN A 32 -10.05 -13.03 10.04
CA GLN A 32 -8.74 -13.66 9.82
C GLN A 32 -7.72 -12.63 9.34
N ARG A 33 -6.50 -12.69 9.88
CA ARG A 33 -5.41 -11.84 9.40
C ARG A 33 -5.10 -12.13 7.93
N LEU A 34 -4.98 -11.06 7.16
CA LEU A 34 -4.59 -11.01 5.77
C LEU A 34 -3.39 -10.07 5.65
N PHE A 35 -2.37 -10.47 4.89
CA PHE A 35 -1.30 -9.56 4.49
C PHE A 35 -1.67 -8.97 3.12
N PRO A 36 -2.02 -7.67 3.02
CA PRO A 36 -2.32 -7.04 1.74
C PRO A 36 -1.05 -7.00 0.89
N LEU A 37 -1.04 -7.77 -0.19
CA LEU A 37 0.01 -7.78 -1.20
C LEU A 37 -0.60 -7.31 -2.51
N GLY A 38 -0.49 -6.00 -2.73
CA GLY A 38 -1.21 -5.28 -3.75
C GLY A 38 -0.34 -4.75 -4.88
N ILE A 39 -1.00 -4.32 -5.95
CA ILE A 39 -0.37 -3.59 -7.05
C ILE A 39 -1.31 -2.49 -7.56
N TYR A 40 -0.74 -1.35 -7.88
CA TYR A 40 -1.42 -0.25 -8.55
C TYR A 40 -1.48 -0.53 -10.05
N ALA A 41 -2.68 -0.44 -10.64
CA ALA A 41 -2.88 -0.62 -12.07
C ALA A 41 -3.99 0.28 -12.58
N ASN A 42 -3.74 1.13 -13.58
CA ASN A 42 -4.77 1.87 -14.30
C ASN A 42 -5.41 0.97 -15.36
N VAL A 43 -4.59 0.21 -16.10
CA VAL A 43 -5.09 -0.76 -17.08
C VAL A 43 -5.33 -2.11 -16.41
N ALA A 44 -6.60 -2.49 -16.27
CA ALA A 44 -7.01 -3.78 -15.71
C ALA A 44 -8.06 -4.48 -16.59
N THR A 45 -7.63 -4.90 -17.79
CA THR A 45 -8.38 -5.90 -18.55
C THR A 45 -8.40 -7.22 -17.79
N ASP A 46 -9.26 -8.16 -18.20
CA ASP A 46 -9.28 -9.50 -17.58
C ASP A 46 -7.93 -10.22 -17.73
N GLU A 47 -7.23 -10.04 -18.86
CA GLU A 47 -5.87 -10.55 -19.07
C GLU A 47 -4.88 -9.96 -18.05
N HIS A 48 -4.92 -8.65 -17.81
CA HIS A 48 -4.04 -7.99 -16.86
C HIS A 48 -4.31 -8.46 -15.43
N LEU A 49 -5.58 -8.60 -15.05
CA LEU A 49 -5.97 -9.10 -13.73
C LEU A 49 -5.54 -10.56 -13.55
N ALA A 50 -5.65 -11.40 -14.58
CA ALA A 50 -5.13 -12.76 -14.55
C ALA A 50 -3.60 -12.78 -14.39
N ARG A 51 -2.87 -11.92 -15.12
CA ARG A 51 -1.41 -11.80 -15.00
C ARG A 51 -1.00 -11.38 -13.58
N ILE A 52 -1.70 -10.40 -12.99
CA ILE A 52 -1.47 -9.91 -11.63
C ILE A 52 -1.70 -11.02 -10.59
N ALA A 53 -2.84 -11.73 -10.67
CA ALA A 53 -3.16 -12.81 -9.75
C ALA A 53 -2.12 -13.95 -9.82
N SER A 54 -1.73 -14.37 -11.02
CA SER A 54 -0.70 -15.41 -11.23
C SER A 54 0.68 -15.03 -10.69
N ALA A 55 0.97 -13.73 -10.55
CA ALA A 55 2.19 -13.24 -9.93
C ALA A 55 2.15 -13.26 -8.39
N GLY A 56 1.09 -13.77 -7.77
CA GLY A 56 0.96 -13.91 -6.31
C GLY A 56 0.39 -12.70 -5.59
N PHE A 57 0.01 -11.63 -6.31
CA PHE A 57 -0.73 -10.52 -5.72
C PHE A 57 -2.13 -10.99 -5.34
N ASN A 58 -2.60 -10.57 -4.16
CA ASN A 58 -3.95 -10.84 -3.69
C ASN A 58 -4.87 -9.62 -3.78
N THR A 59 -4.30 -8.44 -4.05
CA THR A 59 -5.01 -7.15 -4.03
C THR A 59 -4.67 -6.32 -5.27
N VAL A 60 -5.64 -5.58 -5.78
CA VAL A 60 -5.44 -4.60 -6.85
C VAL A 60 -6.08 -3.27 -6.47
N LEU A 61 -5.35 -2.18 -6.69
CA LEU A 61 -5.87 -0.83 -6.61
C LEU A 61 -5.85 -0.24 -8.02
N ASN A 62 -7.03 0.16 -8.51
CA ASN A 62 -7.14 0.75 -9.84
C ASN A 62 -7.56 2.22 -9.79
N TYR A 63 -6.65 3.10 -10.24
CA TYR A 63 -6.89 4.54 -10.31
C TYR A 63 -7.98 4.93 -11.32
N ASP A 64 -8.08 4.20 -12.43
CA ASP A 64 -8.99 4.52 -13.53
C ASP A 64 -10.43 4.08 -13.24
N TYR A 65 -10.66 3.11 -12.35
CA TYR A 65 -12.01 2.58 -12.09
C TYR A 65 -12.82 3.33 -11.03
N GLY A 66 -12.19 4.26 -10.31
CA GLY A 66 -12.85 5.04 -9.25
C GLY A 66 -14.20 5.60 -9.69
N GLU A 67 -14.27 6.28 -10.84
CA GLU A 67 -15.50 6.95 -11.29
C GLU A 67 -15.90 6.59 -12.72
N LYS A 68 -16.18 5.30 -12.95
CA LYS A 68 -16.62 4.79 -14.26
C LYS A 68 -18.11 4.52 -14.30
N LYS A 69 -18.64 4.39 -15.53
CA LYS A 69 -20.06 4.10 -15.79
C LYS A 69 -20.50 2.75 -15.23
N ASP A 70 -19.63 1.72 -15.27
CA ASP A 70 -19.85 0.41 -14.63
C ASP A 70 -18.74 0.13 -13.60
N PRO A 71 -18.88 0.63 -12.36
CA PRO A 71 -17.92 0.37 -11.30
C PRO A 71 -17.93 -1.10 -10.85
N TYR A 72 -19.02 -1.83 -11.08
CA TYR A 72 -19.17 -3.23 -10.68
C TYR A 72 -18.39 -4.19 -11.58
N ALA A 73 -18.15 -3.83 -12.86
CA ALA A 73 -17.36 -4.65 -13.77
C ALA A 73 -15.98 -5.00 -13.20
N PHE A 74 -15.34 -4.03 -12.54
CA PHE A 74 -14.04 -4.24 -11.94
C PHE A 74 -14.09 -5.25 -10.80
N PHE A 75 -15.05 -5.13 -9.87
CA PHE A 75 -15.23 -6.11 -8.80
C PHE A 75 -15.51 -7.51 -9.34
N ARG A 76 -16.40 -7.64 -10.35
CA ARG A 76 -16.69 -8.93 -10.98
C ARG A 76 -15.44 -9.55 -11.60
N ASN A 77 -14.66 -8.78 -12.34
CA ASN A 77 -13.47 -9.28 -13.05
C ASN A 77 -12.33 -9.61 -12.08
N ALA A 78 -12.07 -8.75 -11.09
CA ALA A 78 -11.07 -9.01 -10.05
C ALA A 78 -11.47 -10.22 -9.20
N GLY A 79 -12.75 -10.33 -8.82
CA GLY A 79 -13.28 -11.42 -8.01
C GLY A 79 -13.16 -12.79 -8.67
N LYS A 80 -13.39 -12.87 -10.00
CA LYS A 80 -13.14 -14.11 -10.79
C LYS A 80 -11.70 -14.62 -10.70
N ARG A 81 -10.74 -13.73 -10.40
CA ARG A 81 -9.31 -14.04 -10.28
C ARG A 81 -8.86 -14.14 -8.82
N GLY A 82 -9.80 -14.11 -7.86
CA GLY A 82 -9.49 -14.14 -6.43
C GLY A 82 -8.87 -12.85 -5.90
N LEU A 83 -8.90 -11.76 -6.67
CA LEU A 83 -8.32 -10.48 -6.28
C LEU A 83 -9.29 -9.66 -5.43
N LEU A 84 -8.74 -9.12 -4.35
CA LEU A 84 -9.32 -8.07 -3.55
C LEU A 84 -9.16 -6.71 -4.22
N VAL A 85 -10.12 -5.83 -4.01
CA VAL A 85 -10.19 -4.50 -4.62
C VAL A 85 -10.03 -3.43 -3.56
N ILE A 86 -9.06 -2.55 -3.76
CA ILE A 86 -9.05 -1.24 -3.12
C ILE A 86 -9.69 -0.27 -4.09
N TYR A 87 -10.83 0.31 -3.70
CA TYR A 87 -11.62 1.17 -4.57
C TYR A 87 -11.31 2.63 -4.32
N SER A 88 -11.00 3.40 -5.39
CA SER A 88 -10.54 4.77 -5.25
C SER A 88 -11.67 5.79 -5.31
N VAL A 89 -11.72 6.66 -4.29
CA VAL A 89 -12.50 7.90 -4.23
C VAL A 89 -11.60 9.10 -3.89
N LYS A 90 -10.29 8.93 -4.12
CA LYS A 90 -9.21 9.80 -3.65
C LYS A 90 -9.23 11.21 -4.24
N ASP A 91 -9.76 11.36 -5.45
CA ASP A 91 -9.71 12.64 -6.16
C ASP A 91 -10.92 13.52 -5.83
N GLN A 92 -11.87 13.01 -5.03
CA GLN A 92 -13.14 13.66 -4.76
C GLN A 92 -13.00 14.78 -3.70
N TYR A 93 -12.21 15.80 -4.03
CA TYR A 93 -11.97 16.98 -3.22
C TYR A 93 -12.05 18.23 -4.09
N ARG A 94 -12.80 19.23 -3.62
CA ARG A 94 -12.89 20.52 -4.30
C ARG A 94 -11.51 21.18 -4.38
N GLY A 95 -11.11 21.55 -5.59
CA GLY A 95 -9.87 22.29 -5.86
C GLY A 95 -8.62 21.42 -5.99
N SER A 96 -8.72 20.10 -5.81
CA SER A 96 -7.58 19.22 -6.05
C SER A 96 -7.29 19.09 -7.54
N ARG A 97 -6.03 18.81 -7.90
CA ARG A 97 -5.57 18.79 -9.29
C ARG A 97 -6.34 17.83 -10.19
N PHE A 98 -6.75 16.68 -9.65
CA PHE A 98 -7.41 15.61 -10.38
C PHE A 98 -8.91 15.52 -10.05
N ALA A 99 -9.47 16.57 -9.43
CA ALA A 99 -10.85 16.59 -9.02
C ALA A 99 -11.79 16.33 -10.21
N PRO A 100 -12.65 15.31 -10.14
CA PRO A 100 -13.63 15.03 -11.18
C PRO A 100 -14.74 16.09 -11.18
N ALA A 101 -15.51 16.11 -12.28
CA ALA A 101 -16.70 16.93 -12.37
C ALA A 101 -17.80 16.37 -11.45
N ALA A 102 -18.16 17.11 -10.41
CA ALA A 102 -19.27 16.79 -9.52
C ALA A 102 -20.46 17.73 -9.79
N ARG A 103 -21.69 17.19 -9.79
CA ARG A 103 -22.92 18.00 -9.95
C ARG A 103 -23.00 19.01 -8.80
N GLY A 104 -23.03 20.31 -9.11
CA GLY A 104 -22.98 21.37 -8.10
C GLY A 104 -21.67 21.45 -7.31
N GLY A 105 -20.66 20.66 -7.68
CA GLY A 105 -19.42 20.50 -6.91
C GLY A 105 -19.62 19.81 -5.55
N ASP A 106 -20.67 19.00 -5.40
CA ASP A 106 -20.94 18.23 -4.18
C ASP A 106 -20.16 16.90 -4.17
N TYR A 107 -18.90 16.99 -3.73
CA TYR A 107 -18.01 15.84 -3.62
C TYR A 107 -18.44 14.87 -2.53
N ALA A 108 -19.08 15.35 -1.45
CA ALA A 108 -19.58 14.49 -0.38
C ALA A 108 -20.72 13.60 -0.88
N ALA A 109 -21.68 14.16 -1.61
CA ALA A 109 -22.76 13.37 -2.23
C ALA A 109 -22.22 12.36 -3.24
N MET A 110 -21.20 12.73 -4.02
CA MET A 110 -20.55 11.82 -4.96
C MET A 110 -19.83 10.66 -4.24
N THR A 111 -19.06 10.93 -3.18
CA THR A 111 -18.46 9.87 -2.34
C THR A 111 -19.54 8.94 -1.81
N ALA A 112 -20.61 9.50 -1.25
CA ALA A 112 -21.71 8.71 -0.70
C ALA A 112 -22.37 7.80 -1.76
N TRP A 113 -22.53 8.30 -2.99
CA TRP A 113 -23.12 7.56 -4.10
C TRP A 113 -22.34 6.28 -4.43
N TYR A 114 -21.01 6.35 -4.47
CA TYR A 114 -20.14 5.20 -4.72
C TYR A 114 -20.11 4.24 -3.54
N VAL A 115 -19.94 4.78 -2.31
CA VAL A 115 -19.87 3.98 -1.09
C VAL A 115 -21.13 3.15 -0.89
N GLN A 116 -22.30 3.76 -0.99
CA GLN A 116 -23.58 3.05 -0.81
C GLN A 116 -23.80 1.93 -1.83
N ARG A 117 -23.28 2.08 -3.04
CA ARG A 117 -23.42 1.11 -4.13
C ARG A 117 -22.45 -0.06 -4.03
N LEU A 118 -21.23 0.20 -3.58
CA LEU A 118 -20.14 -0.76 -3.68
C LEU A 118 -19.71 -1.36 -2.32
N ARG A 119 -20.16 -0.81 -1.18
CA ARG A 119 -19.85 -1.36 0.15
C ARG A 119 -20.22 -2.84 0.34
N SER A 120 -21.18 -3.35 -0.44
CA SER A 120 -21.61 -4.75 -0.35
C SER A 120 -20.82 -5.69 -1.27
N GLN A 121 -19.85 -5.19 -2.05
CA GLN A 121 -19.07 -6.05 -2.95
C GLN A 121 -18.20 -7.03 -2.14
N PRO A 122 -18.22 -8.34 -2.45
CA PRO A 122 -17.63 -9.39 -1.59
C PRO A 122 -16.09 -9.37 -1.56
N ASN A 123 -15.47 -8.70 -2.53
CA ASN A 123 -14.02 -8.56 -2.64
C ASN A 123 -13.56 -7.10 -2.46
N LEU A 124 -14.36 -6.23 -1.86
CA LEU A 124 -13.89 -4.93 -1.39
C LEU A 124 -12.94 -5.14 -0.20
N LEU A 125 -11.77 -4.49 -0.24
CA LEU A 125 -10.79 -4.50 0.84
C LEU A 125 -10.74 -3.19 1.58
N ALA A 126 -10.65 -2.07 0.85
CA ALA A 126 -10.54 -0.75 1.45
C ALA A 126 -11.00 0.35 0.49
N TRP A 127 -11.32 1.51 1.04
CA TRP A 127 -11.57 2.74 0.30
C TRP A 127 -10.32 3.60 0.24
N TYR A 128 -9.77 3.82 -0.96
CA TYR A 128 -8.62 4.71 -1.14
C TYR A 128 -9.07 6.16 -1.24
N ILE A 129 -8.72 6.96 -0.24
CA ILE A 129 -9.33 8.27 0.01
C ILE A 129 -8.38 9.45 -0.13
N ASN A 130 -7.07 9.24 -0.16
CA ASN A 130 -6.09 10.31 -0.34
C ASN A 130 -4.82 9.78 -1.02
N ASP A 131 -4.30 10.57 -1.94
CA ASP A 131 -3.11 10.31 -2.77
C ASP A 131 -2.21 11.54 -2.68
N GLU A 132 -1.38 11.57 -1.63
CA GLU A 132 -0.36 12.59 -1.42
C GLU A 132 -0.86 14.05 -1.27
N LEU A 133 -2.16 14.29 -1.00
CA LEU A 133 -2.61 15.64 -0.68
C LEU A 133 -1.99 16.12 0.64
N GLY A 134 -1.55 17.37 0.65
CA GLY A 134 -0.86 17.99 1.79
C GLY A 134 -1.80 18.45 2.90
N PRO A 135 -1.23 19.05 3.98
CA PRO A 135 -1.98 19.46 5.17
C PRO A 135 -3.16 20.39 4.89
N GLU A 136 -3.12 21.13 3.78
CA GLU A 136 -4.21 22.00 3.34
C GLU A 136 -5.52 21.24 3.00
N TYR A 137 -5.45 19.91 2.88
CA TYR A 137 -6.61 19.02 2.72
C TYR A 137 -6.92 18.17 3.95
N LEU A 138 -6.12 18.23 5.03
CA LEU A 138 -6.22 17.30 6.16
C LEU A 138 -7.64 17.22 6.75
N ASP A 139 -8.25 18.38 7.06
CA ASP A 139 -9.63 18.43 7.59
C ASP A 139 -10.63 17.74 6.65
N LYS A 140 -10.49 17.93 5.34
CA LYS A 140 -11.38 17.34 4.33
C LYS A 140 -11.17 15.82 4.22
N ILE A 141 -9.94 15.35 4.38
CA ILE A 141 -9.62 13.92 4.37
C ILE A 141 -10.22 13.26 5.62
N GLU A 142 -10.09 13.89 6.80
CA GLU A 142 -10.73 13.44 8.03
C GLU A 142 -12.27 13.41 7.90
N GLU A 143 -12.87 14.46 7.35
CA GLU A 143 -14.31 14.51 7.08
C GLU A 143 -14.76 13.37 6.16
N LYS A 144 -14.00 13.07 5.09
CA LYS A 144 -14.29 11.97 4.17
C LYS A 144 -14.15 10.61 4.87
N ASN A 145 -13.10 10.43 5.68
CA ASN A 145 -12.92 9.22 6.49
C ASN A 145 -14.13 8.96 7.39
N LEU A 146 -14.56 9.97 8.14
CA LEU A 146 -15.74 9.89 9.00
C LEU A 146 -17.03 9.68 8.20
N GLN A 147 -17.16 10.31 7.03
CA GLN A 147 -18.30 10.09 6.15
C GLN A 147 -18.38 8.63 5.69
N ILE A 148 -17.27 8.05 5.22
CA ILE A 148 -17.21 6.66 4.77
C ILE A 148 -17.52 5.73 5.92
N LYS A 149 -16.92 5.92 7.11
CA LYS A 149 -17.22 5.09 8.30
C LYS A 149 -18.70 5.08 8.68
N ARG A 150 -19.42 6.20 8.51
CA ARG A 150 -20.87 6.26 8.74
C ARG A 150 -21.66 5.49 7.69
N LEU A 151 -21.19 5.48 6.45
CA LEU A 151 -21.86 4.85 5.31
C LEU A 151 -21.48 3.38 5.10
N ASP A 152 -20.28 2.98 5.51
CA ASP A 152 -19.71 1.65 5.38
C ASP A 152 -18.82 1.40 6.60
N GLY A 153 -19.39 0.75 7.61
CA GLY A 153 -18.65 0.31 8.81
C GLY A 153 -17.93 -1.02 8.61
N ASP A 154 -18.07 -1.65 7.44
CA ASP A 154 -17.54 -2.99 7.17
C ASP A 154 -16.14 -2.95 6.54
N HIS A 155 -15.66 -1.79 6.07
CA HIS A 155 -14.37 -1.67 5.38
C HIS A 155 -13.57 -0.43 5.82
N PRO A 156 -12.24 -0.55 5.94
CA PRO A 156 -11.37 0.56 6.33
C PRO A 156 -11.15 1.56 5.19
N THR A 157 -10.74 2.77 5.57
CA THR A 157 -10.15 3.73 4.63
C THR A 157 -8.62 3.62 4.57
N PHE A 158 -8.07 3.89 3.39
CA PHE A 158 -6.66 3.80 3.05
C PHE A 158 -6.17 5.10 2.42
N GLN A 159 -4.96 5.55 2.75
CA GLN A 159 -4.29 6.67 2.11
C GLN A 159 -2.80 6.43 1.91
N VAL A 160 -2.17 7.20 1.02
CA VAL A 160 -0.71 7.26 0.86
C VAL A 160 -0.21 8.70 0.95
N LEU A 161 1.02 8.87 1.46
CA LEU A 161 1.74 10.14 1.57
C LEU A 161 3.20 9.98 1.15
N ASN A 162 3.70 10.89 0.31
CA ASN A 162 5.11 10.90 -0.13
C ASN A 162 6.05 11.73 0.74
N LYS A 163 5.49 12.44 1.71
CA LYS A 163 6.22 13.25 2.69
C LYS A 163 6.00 12.68 4.07
N THR A 164 7.10 12.49 4.80
CA THR A 164 7.06 11.89 6.14
C THR A 164 7.06 12.90 7.28
N GLY A 165 7.37 14.17 7.01
CA GLY A 165 7.54 15.20 8.05
C GLY A 165 6.28 15.55 8.84
N GLU A 166 5.10 15.17 8.32
CA GLU A 166 3.80 15.53 8.90
C GLU A 166 2.90 14.31 9.13
N LEU A 167 3.43 13.07 9.05
CA LEU A 167 2.62 11.85 9.15
C LEU A 167 1.77 11.79 10.42
N ASP A 168 2.30 12.26 11.55
CA ASP A 168 1.56 12.28 12.82
C ASP A 168 0.25 13.07 12.74
N ALA A 169 0.20 14.12 11.91
CA ALA A 169 -1.01 14.91 11.71
C ALA A 169 -2.11 14.10 11.00
N TYR A 170 -1.76 13.07 10.23
CA TYR A 170 -2.70 12.25 9.46
C TYR A 170 -3.25 11.05 10.25
N PHE A 171 -2.89 10.88 11.52
CA PHE A 171 -3.31 9.72 12.33
C PHE A 171 -4.83 9.49 12.36
N ASN A 172 -5.61 10.57 12.33
CA ASN A 172 -7.08 10.52 12.34
C ASN A 172 -7.72 10.48 10.94
N SER A 173 -6.93 10.68 9.89
CA SER A 173 -7.46 10.88 8.55
C SER A 173 -7.66 9.59 7.74
N SER A 174 -7.23 8.43 8.23
CA SER A 174 -7.60 7.11 7.69
C SER A 174 -7.46 5.97 8.71
N ASP A 175 -7.95 4.77 8.38
CA ASP A 175 -7.71 3.55 9.16
C ASP A 175 -6.35 2.90 8.85
N ILE A 176 -5.84 3.14 7.64
CA ILE A 176 -4.55 2.65 7.16
C ILE A 176 -3.73 3.84 6.65
N LEU A 177 -2.55 4.02 7.23
CA LEU A 177 -1.52 4.98 6.79
C LEU A 177 -0.50 4.26 5.92
N ALA A 178 -0.06 4.91 4.84
CA ALA A 178 1.02 4.41 4.02
C ALA A 178 1.90 5.50 3.44
N THR A 179 3.09 5.09 3.03
CA THR A 179 4.08 5.95 2.37
C THR A 179 4.69 5.28 1.14
N ASP A 180 5.09 6.09 0.18
CA ASP A 180 5.81 5.73 -1.04
C ASP A 180 7.22 6.35 -1.07
N PRO A 181 8.26 5.62 -0.63
CA PRO A 181 9.62 6.17 -0.54
C PRO A 181 10.27 6.43 -1.92
N TYR A 182 10.00 5.59 -2.91
CA TYR A 182 10.57 5.60 -4.28
C TYR A 182 12.04 6.06 -4.43
N PRO A 183 13.01 5.36 -3.81
CA PRO A 183 14.43 5.77 -3.81
C PRO A 183 15.20 5.44 -5.11
N VAL A 184 14.79 4.45 -5.89
CA VAL A 184 15.56 3.95 -7.05
C VAL A 184 15.67 5.04 -8.11
N GLY A 185 16.90 5.37 -8.52
CA GLY A 185 17.19 6.45 -9.47
C GLY A 185 17.04 7.89 -8.91
N ASN A 186 16.66 8.04 -7.64
CA ASN A 186 16.62 9.30 -6.90
C ASN A 186 17.80 9.43 -5.93
N ASP A 187 18.04 8.37 -5.16
CA ASP A 187 18.93 8.38 -4.02
C ASP A 187 20.25 7.66 -4.32
N ARG A 188 21.23 7.84 -3.43
CA ARG A 188 22.52 7.15 -3.51
C ARG A 188 22.46 5.70 -3.03
N ASP A 189 21.40 5.35 -2.30
CA ASP A 189 21.14 4.04 -1.71
C ASP A 189 19.63 3.88 -1.46
N LEU A 190 19.23 2.73 -0.92
CA LEU A 190 17.83 2.37 -0.70
C LEU A 190 17.36 2.61 0.74
N THR A 191 18.17 3.26 1.60
CA THR A 191 17.89 3.41 3.05
C THR A 191 16.59 4.15 3.35
N ARG A 192 16.16 5.03 2.43
CA ARG A 192 14.89 5.76 2.53
C ARG A 192 13.70 4.82 2.78
N THR A 193 13.72 3.61 2.22
CA THR A 193 12.64 2.64 2.40
C THR A 193 12.46 2.25 3.87
N THR A 194 13.55 1.92 4.56
CA THR A 194 13.51 1.61 6.00
C THR A 194 13.03 2.81 6.79
N ARG A 195 13.61 3.99 6.55
CA ARG A 195 13.25 5.23 7.26
C ARG A 195 11.76 5.57 7.11
N TYR A 196 11.23 5.54 5.90
CA TYR A 196 9.82 5.86 5.65
C TYR A 196 8.90 4.82 6.30
N THR A 197 9.29 3.54 6.26
CA THR A 197 8.53 2.48 6.91
C THR A 197 8.45 2.69 8.42
N GLU A 198 9.58 2.96 9.07
CA GLU A 198 9.64 3.20 10.53
C GLU A 198 8.78 4.39 10.95
N LEU A 199 8.84 5.49 10.20
CA LEU A 199 8.01 6.67 10.44
C LEU A 199 6.52 6.38 10.26
N THR A 200 6.14 5.59 9.26
CA THR A 200 4.75 5.16 9.04
C THR A 200 4.26 4.24 10.17
N VAL A 201 5.08 3.27 10.60
CA VAL A 201 4.75 2.38 11.72
C VAL A 201 4.62 3.15 13.03
N GLN A 202 5.50 4.11 13.27
CA GLN A 202 5.43 5.00 14.43
C GLN A 202 4.15 5.85 14.41
N ALA A 203 3.85 6.50 13.28
CA ALA A 203 2.64 7.31 13.11
C ALA A 203 1.37 6.47 13.27
N ALA A 204 1.38 5.21 12.83
CA ALA A 204 0.25 4.29 12.97
C ALA A 204 -0.02 3.83 14.42
N ARG A 205 0.96 3.96 15.33
CA ARG A 205 0.84 3.72 16.79
C ARG A 205 0.22 2.36 17.17
N GLN A 206 0.45 1.34 16.34
CA GLN A 206 -0.19 0.01 16.45
C GLN A 206 -1.73 0.06 16.54
N ALA A 207 -2.34 1.17 16.12
CA ALA A 207 -3.78 1.42 16.14
C ALA A 207 -4.36 1.64 14.72
N ARG A 208 -3.47 1.79 13.74
CA ARG A 208 -3.77 1.90 12.30
C ARG A 208 -2.99 0.85 11.54
N GLY A 209 -3.45 0.52 10.34
CA GLY A 209 -2.63 -0.23 9.39
C GLY A 209 -1.43 0.62 8.97
N ALA A 210 -0.24 0.03 8.91
CA ALA A 210 0.97 0.67 8.40
C ALA A 210 1.41 -0.06 7.13
N TRP A 211 1.08 0.49 5.95
CA TRP A 211 1.45 -0.11 4.67
C TRP A 211 2.55 0.70 3.97
N VAL A 212 3.21 0.09 2.98
CA VAL A 212 4.25 0.76 2.18
C VAL A 212 4.01 0.49 0.70
N VAL A 213 4.19 1.53 -0.12
CA VAL A 213 4.06 1.42 -1.57
C VAL A 213 5.45 1.38 -2.21
N MET A 214 5.79 0.23 -2.78
CA MET A 214 7.09 -0.11 -3.33
C MET A 214 7.26 0.39 -4.77
N GLN A 215 8.47 0.84 -5.11
CA GLN A 215 8.78 1.31 -6.45
C GLN A 215 9.00 0.13 -7.41
N ILE A 216 8.18 0.06 -8.45
CA ILE A 216 8.48 -0.72 -9.67
C ILE A 216 8.48 0.14 -10.94
N MET A 217 8.03 1.40 -10.85
CA MET A 217 8.11 2.37 -11.92
C MET A 217 9.50 3.00 -12.04
N ASP A 218 9.83 3.45 -13.25
CA ASP A 218 10.98 4.32 -13.53
C ASP A 218 10.56 5.80 -13.43
N HIS A 219 11.29 6.61 -12.67
CA HIS A 219 11.04 8.06 -12.62
C HIS A 219 11.14 8.75 -13.98
N ALA A 220 11.92 8.19 -14.92
CA ALA A 220 12.02 8.70 -16.29
C ALA A 220 10.68 8.59 -17.07
N ALA A 221 9.73 7.76 -16.61
CA ALA A 221 8.37 7.77 -17.14
C ALA A 221 7.68 9.13 -16.88
N TYR A 222 7.98 9.79 -15.77
CA TYR A 222 7.30 11.02 -15.36
C TYR A 222 8.04 12.29 -15.84
N ASP A 223 9.37 12.23 -15.95
CA ASP A 223 10.22 13.33 -16.38
C ASP A 223 11.28 12.86 -17.40
N ALA A 224 11.11 13.27 -18.66
CA ALA A 224 11.97 12.89 -19.78
C ALA A 224 13.42 13.40 -19.65
N ARG A 225 13.68 14.34 -18.74
CA ARG A 225 15.05 14.84 -18.47
C ARG A 225 15.86 13.89 -17.60
N ARG A 226 15.21 12.89 -16.99
CA ARG A 226 15.87 11.92 -16.12
C ARG A 226 16.47 10.79 -16.95
N LYS A 227 17.65 10.34 -16.54
CA LYS A 227 18.23 9.11 -17.08
C LYS A 227 17.36 7.93 -16.64
N PRO A 228 16.91 7.05 -17.57
CA PRO A 228 16.16 5.85 -17.21
C PRO A 228 16.92 4.99 -16.21
N HIS A 229 16.21 4.59 -15.16
CA HIS A 229 16.67 3.63 -14.18
C HIS A 229 15.46 2.81 -13.69
N PRO A 230 14.94 1.89 -14.53
CA PRO A 230 13.88 0.99 -14.11
C PRO A 230 14.38 0.10 -12.97
N PRO A 231 13.64 -0.05 -11.87
CA PRO A 231 14.05 -0.91 -10.76
C PRO A 231 14.33 -2.36 -11.22
N SER A 232 15.51 -2.85 -10.87
CA SER A 232 15.90 -4.26 -11.03
C SER A 232 15.18 -5.15 -10.01
N GLU A 233 15.14 -6.47 -10.26
CA GLU A 233 14.60 -7.44 -9.29
C GLU A 233 15.27 -7.32 -7.91
N ALA A 234 16.59 -7.11 -7.88
CA ALA A 234 17.35 -6.96 -6.64
C ALA A 234 16.92 -5.71 -5.86
N GLU A 235 16.70 -4.58 -6.54
CA GLU A 235 16.22 -3.35 -5.90
C GLU A 235 14.78 -3.47 -5.41
N ILE A 236 13.90 -4.11 -6.20
CA ILE A 236 12.50 -4.34 -5.80
C ILE A 236 12.46 -5.24 -4.55
N ARG A 237 13.24 -6.32 -4.55
CA ARG A 237 13.40 -7.24 -3.40
C ARG A 237 13.94 -6.50 -2.18
N ASN A 238 15.01 -5.73 -2.36
CA ASN A 238 15.64 -5.01 -1.27
C ASN A 238 14.68 -4.02 -0.60
N GLN A 239 13.97 -3.22 -1.39
CA GLN A 239 12.96 -2.31 -0.87
C GLN A 239 11.86 -3.09 -0.11
N ALA A 240 11.33 -4.17 -0.68
CA ALA A 240 10.29 -4.95 0.00
C ALA A 240 10.80 -5.54 1.33
N TRP A 241 12.05 -6.00 1.41
CA TRP A 241 12.58 -6.62 2.63
C TRP A 241 12.80 -5.55 3.69
N GLN A 242 13.32 -4.38 3.29
CA GLN A 242 13.40 -3.22 4.17
C GLN A 242 12.04 -2.83 4.75
N ALA A 243 10.98 -2.82 3.93
CA ALA A 243 9.62 -2.52 4.40
C ALA A 243 9.09 -3.58 5.39
N LEU A 244 9.31 -4.88 5.12
CA LEU A 244 8.94 -5.94 6.06
C LEU A 244 9.72 -5.82 7.37
N ILE A 245 11.04 -5.60 7.31
CA ILE A 245 11.92 -5.43 8.47
C ILE A 245 11.53 -4.20 9.29
N GLY A 246 11.14 -3.11 8.62
CA GLY A 246 10.63 -1.89 9.25
C GLY A 246 9.26 -2.06 9.93
N GLY A 247 8.57 -3.18 9.68
CA GLY A 247 7.32 -3.53 10.36
C GLY A 247 6.04 -3.26 9.56
N ALA A 248 6.14 -3.05 8.24
CA ALA A 248 4.98 -2.90 7.38
C ALA A 248 4.02 -4.10 7.50
N LYS A 249 2.72 -3.80 7.51
CA LYS A 249 1.60 -4.76 7.65
C LYS A 249 0.88 -5.01 6.34
N GLY A 250 1.31 -4.37 5.26
CA GLY A 250 0.85 -4.55 3.89
C GLY A 250 1.80 -3.85 2.92
N LEU A 251 1.93 -4.39 1.72
CA LEU A 251 2.77 -3.84 0.66
C LEU A 251 1.96 -3.68 -0.62
N LEU A 252 2.09 -2.53 -1.28
CA LEU A 252 1.57 -2.33 -2.64
C LEU A 252 2.71 -1.99 -3.59
N PHE A 253 2.58 -2.32 -4.88
CA PHE A 253 3.60 -2.09 -5.88
C PHE A 253 3.14 -1.01 -6.86
N TYR A 254 3.92 0.06 -7.06
CA TYR A 254 3.58 1.18 -7.94
C TYR A 254 4.58 1.32 -9.11
N SER A 255 4.14 1.19 -10.37
CA SER A 255 2.84 0.71 -10.81
C SER A 255 2.96 -0.28 -11.98
N TYR A 256 1.99 -1.19 -12.08
CA TYR A 256 1.86 -2.14 -13.19
C TYR A 256 1.73 -1.43 -14.54
N THR A 257 1.00 -0.31 -14.55
CA THR A 257 0.73 0.46 -15.75
C THR A 257 2.00 1.08 -16.31
N ASP A 258 2.86 1.65 -15.48
CA ASP A 258 4.08 2.29 -15.97
C ASP A 258 5.05 1.31 -16.64
N LEU A 259 4.91 0.00 -16.40
CA LEU A 259 5.69 -1.02 -17.11
C LEU A 259 5.35 -1.09 -18.61
N PHE A 260 4.15 -0.65 -19.00
CA PHE A 260 3.73 -0.58 -20.42
C PHE A 260 4.05 0.77 -21.05
N TYR A 261 4.14 1.82 -20.23
CA TYR A 261 4.23 3.20 -20.68
C TYR A 261 5.55 3.83 -20.26
N LYS A 262 6.52 3.85 -21.17
CA LYS A 262 7.63 4.82 -21.13
C LYS A 262 7.06 6.20 -21.47
N ARG A 263 6.36 6.81 -20.51
CA ARG A 263 5.37 7.89 -20.67
C ARG A 263 5.82 9.13 -21.47
N LYS A 264 7.09 9.26 -21.89
CA LYS A 264 7.57 10.34 -22.76
C LYS A 264 8.69 9.98 -23.76
N THR A 265 9.19 8.73 -23.82
CA THR A 265 10.44 8.42 -24.54
C THR A 265 10.46 7.15 -25.39
N GLY A 266 9.42 6.30 -25.38
CA GLY A 266 9.48 5.04 -26.13
C GLY A 266 8.14 4.39 -26.46
N ARG A 267 8.18 3.46 -27.42
CA ARG A 267 7.10 2.51 -27.70
C ARG A 267 7.17 1.37 -26.69
N PHE A 268 6.04 0.72 -26.43
CA PHE A 268 5.98 -0.51 -25.66
C PHE A 268 6.92 -1.57 -26.27
N ASP A 269 7.74 -2.20 -25.44
CA ASP A 269 8.58 -3.33 -25.81
C ASP A 269 8.20 -4.54 -24.94
N GLN A 270 7.73 -5.60 -25.58
CA GLN A 270 7.26 -6.80 -24.90
C GLN A 270 8.38 -7.52 -24.13
N ARG A 271 9.60 -7.55 -24.67
CA ARG A 271 10.72 -8.27 -24.04
C ARG A 271 11.19 -7.57 -22.77
N GLU A 272 11.27 -6.24 -22.81
CA GLU A 272 11.57 -5.43 -21.63
C GLU A 272 10.48 -5.59 -20.56
N PHE A 273 9.20 -5.49 -20.96
CA PHE A 273 8.08 -5.73 -20.05
C PHE A 273 8.18 -7.12 -19.40
N ASP A 274 8.38 -8.17 -20.19
CA ASP A 274 8.47 -9.55 -19.70
C ASP A 274 9.66 -9.74 -18.75
N ALA A 275 10.78 -9.06 -19.00
CA ALA A 275 11.95 -9.09 -18.13
C ALA A 275 11.66 -8.42 -16.78
N THR A 276 11.12 -7.20 -16.79
CA THR A 276 10.78 -6.48 -15.55
C THR A 276 9.66 -7.18 -14.78
N TRP A 277 8.60 -7.61 -15.47
CA TRP A 277 7.47 -8.30 -14.85
C TRP A 277 7.87 -9.62 -14.20
N ARG A 278 8.82 -10.37 -14.80
CA ARG A 278 9.36 -11.59 -14.18
C ARG A 278 10.00 -11.30 -12.82
N GLY A 279 10.79 -10.22 -12.72
CA GLY A 279 11.38 -9.78 -11.46
C GLY A 279 10.33 -9.35 -10.44
N VAL A 280 9.34 -8.55 -10.86
CA VAL A 280 8.20 -8.14 -10.00
C VAL A 280 7.45 -9.37 -9.46
N ALA A 281 7.12 -10.31 -10.33
CA ALA A 281 6.41 -11.54 -9.97
C ALA A 281 7.23 -12.42 -9.02
N ALA A 282 8.54 -12.58 -9.27
CA ALA A 282 9.42 -13.35 -8.40
C ALA A 282 9.47 -12.79 -6.98
N VAL A 283 9.53 -11.47 -6.83
CA VAL A 283 9.51 -10.82 -5.51
C VAL A 283 8.15 -10.95 -4.82
N SER A 284 7.06 -10.73 -5.55
CA SER A 284 5.69 -10.91 -5.04
C SER A 284 5.46 -12.34 -4.53
N GLN A 285 5.85 -13.36 -5.31
CA GLN A 285 5.72 -14.76 -4.91
C GLN A 285 6.54 -15.13 -3.66
N GLN A 286 7.71 -14.53 -3.49
CA GLN A 286 8.50 -14.71 -2.26
C GLN A 286 7.81 -14.09 -1.04
N ILE A 287 7.24 -12.89 -1.17
CA ILE A 287 6.47 -12.25 -0.08
C ILE A 287 5.24 -13.11 0.25
N ALA A 288 4.55 -13.64 -0.76
CA ALA A 288 3.43 -14.56 -0.56
C ALA A 288 3.87 -15.81 0.25
N ALA A 289 5.04 -16.38 -0.05
CA ALA A 289 5.61 -17.49 0.71
C ALA A 289 5.98 -17.12 2.16
N PHE A 290 6.31 -15.85 2.44
CA PHE A 290 6.60 -15.36 3.79
C PHE A 290 5.34 -15.08 4.63
N THR A 291 4.19 -14.91 3.99
CA THR A 291 2.94 -14.46 4.63
C THR A 291 2.59 -15.22 5.92
N PRO A 292 2.74 -16.56 6.02
CA PRO A 292 2.50 -17.27 7.28
C PRO A 292 3.34 -16.77 8.46
N TYR A 293 4.59 -16.36 8.24
CA TYR A 293 5.45 -15.76 9.26
C TYR A 293 5.04 -14.32 9.58
N LEU A 294 4.67 -13.55 8.55
CA LEU A 294 4.32 -12.13 8.71
C LEU A 294 3.05 -11.95 9.55
N LEU A 295 2.09 -12.87 9.42
CA LEU A 295 0.77 -12.76 10.06
C LEU A 295 0.76 -13.13 11.56
N THR A 296 1.82 -13.75 12.08
CA THR A 296 1.83 -14.18 13.50
C THR A 296 1.91 -13.01 14.48
N GLY A 297 2.39 -11.84 14.04
CA GLY A 297 2.74 -10.73 14.93
C GLY A 297 4.04 -10.93 15.70
N LYS A 298 4.54 -12.17 15.78
CA LYS A 298 5.74 -12.53 16.54
C LYS A 298 6.98 -12.24 15.71
N SER A 299 7.64 -11.12 15.99
CA SER A 299 8.90 -10.76 15.35
C SER A 299 9.80 -9.94 16.26
N THR A 300 11.10 -10.01 16.03
CA THR A 300 12.13 -9.32 16.81
C THR A 300 13.07 -8.58 15.87
N PRO A 301 13.19 -7.23 15.96
CA PRO A 301 14.23 -6.51 15.25
C PRO A 301 15.60 -6.94 15.80
N LEU A 302 16.57 -7.11 14.91
CA LEU A 302 17.92 -7.51 15.29
C LEU A 302 18.89 -6.37 15.02
N ALA A 303 19.61 -5.97 16.07
CA ALA A 303 20.69 -5.01 15.94
C ALA A 303 21.91 -5.69 15.32
N GLY A 304 22.39 -5.11 14.22
CA GLY A 304 23.64 -5.50 13.58
C GLY A 304 24.80 -4.56 13.92
N SER A 305 26.01 -4.93 13.50
CA SER A 305 27.18 -4.04 13.59
C SER A 305 27.07 -2.81 12.69
N ASP A 306 26.25 -2.87 11.64
CA ASP A 306 25.85 -1.73 10.82
C ASP A 306 24.35 -1.45 11.03
N PRO A 307 23.97 -0.30 11.64
CA PRO A 307 22.57 0.03 11.91
C PRO A 307 21.77 0.36 10.65
N GLN A 308 22.44 0.64 9.51
CA GLN A 308 21.77 0.88 8.24
C GLN A 308 21.56 -0.41 7.44
N MET A 309 22.06 -1.56 7.90
CA MET A 309 21.69 -2.87 7.37
C MET A 309 20.62 -3.50 8.25
N PRO A 310 19.33 -3.14 8.07
CA PRO A 310 18.29 -3.55 8.99
C PRO A 310 18.09 -5.06 8.91
N ALA A 311 17.73 -5.65 10.04
CA ALA A 311 17.41 -7.07 10.16
C ALA A 311 16.22 -7.29 11.10
N ARG A 312 15.39 -8.29 10.76
CA ARG A 312 14.28 -8.74 11.61
C ARG A 312 14.08 -10.24 11.47
N MET A 313 13.80 -10.88 12.59
CA MET A 313 13.40 -12.28 12.64
C MET A 313 11.91 -12.38 12.88
N PHE A 314 11.20 -13.18 12.07
CA PHE A 314 9.77 -13.48 12.20
C PHE A 314 9.59 -14.94 12.62
N ILE A 315 8.68 -15.21 13.55
CA ILE A 315 8.53 -16.52 14.18
C ILE A 315 7.21 -17.17 13.79
N LEU A 316 7.27 -18.45 13.40
CA LEU A 316 6.13 -19.31 13.11
C LEU A 316 6.34 -20.68 13.77
N GLY A 317 5.74 -20.87 14.94
CA GLY A 317 5.93 -22.08 15.73
C GLY A 317 7.40 -22.22 16.16
N ASP A 318 8.03 -23.31 15.74
CA ASP A 318 9.44 -23.67 15.95
C ASP A 318 10.38 -23.17 14.84
N ARG A 319 9.84 -22.50 13.81
CA ARG A 319 10.60 -21.97 12.68
C ARG A 319 10.72 -20.46 12.73
N ALA A 320 11.81 -19.95 12.16
CA ALA A 320 12.07 -18.53 12.02
C ALA A 320 12.45 -18.16 10.57
N LEU A 321 11.96 -17.00 10.12
CA LEU A 321 12.39 -16.33 8.90
C LEU A 321 13.24 -15.12 9.31
N LEU A 322 14.52 -15.14 8.96
CA LEU A 322 15.42 -14.00 9.13
C LEU A 322 15.51 -13.21 7.82
N LEU A 323 15.12 -11.94 7.85
CA LEU A 323 15.35 -11.00 6.76
C LEU A 323 16.46 -10.03 7.15
N VAL A 324 17.37 -9.79 6.20
CA VAL A 324 18.46 -8.80 6.30
C VAL A 324 18.54 -8.08 4.96
N ALA A 325 18.70 -6.76 4.97
CA ALA A 325 18.86 -5.96 3.76
C ALA A 325 20.12 -5.11 3.83
N ASN A 326 20.95 -5.18 2.79
CA ASN A 326 22.02 -4.20 2.55
C ASN A 326 21.44 -3.13 1.61
N PRO A 327 21.17 -1.89 2.07
CA PRO A 327 20.53 -0.89 1.22
C PRO A 327 21.50 -0.23 0.23
N TYR A 328 22.81 -0.51 0.31
CA TYR A 328 23.82 0.15 -0.52
C TYR A 328 24.06 -0.59 -1.84
N TYR A 329 24.46 0.17 -2.87
CA TYR A 329 24.94 -0.37 -4.15
C TYR A 329 26.40 -0.86 -4.11
N ARG A 330 26.85 -1.29 -2.92
CA ARG A 330 28.19 -1.84 -2.70
C ARG A 330 28.09 -3.00 -1.72
N GLU A 331 29.07 -3.88 -1.77
CA GLU A 331 29.21 -4.92 -0.77
C GLU A 331 29.36 -4.30 0.63
N GLY A 332 28.82 -5.00 1.61
CA GLY A 332 28.98 -4.65 3.01
C GLY A 332 28.68 -5.87 3.87
N SER A 333 29.01 -5.77 5.15
CA SER A 333 28.87 -6.88 6.09
C SER A 333 28.29 -6.38 7.40
N THR A 334 27.41 -7.17 7.99
CA THR A 334 26.85 -6.92 9.32
C THR A 334 26.87 -8.19 10.13
N ARG A 335 27.23 -8.10 11.42
CA ARG A 335 27.16 -9.22 12.37
C ARG A 335 25.91 -9.06 13.23
N LEU A 336 25.04 -10.06 13.20
CA LEU A 336 23.80 -10.11 13.97
C LEU A 336 23.99 -11.00 15.20
N ARG A 337 23.43 -10.59 16.34
CA ARG A 337 23.28 -11.47 17.51
C ARG A 337 21.85 -12.04 17.50
N LEU A 338 21.74 -13.36 17.34
CA LEU A 338 20.45 -14.05 17.45
C LEU A 338 20.07 -14.21 18.92
N PRO A 339 18.76 -14.16 19.27
CA PRO A 339 18.29 -14.49 20.61
C PRO A 339 18.71 -15.90 21.03
N ALA A 340 18.89 -16.13 22.34
CA ALA A 340 19.06 -17.48 22.86
C ALA A 340 17.79 -18.29 22.58
N GLY A 341 17.95 -19.50 22.03
CA GLY A 341 16.87 -20.40 21.64
C GLY A 341 16.21 -21.10 22.81
#